data_AF-A0A2N2R584-F1
#
_entry.id   AF-A0A2N2R584-F1
#
_cell.length_a   1.000
_cell.length_b   1.000
_cell.length_c   1.000
_cell.angle_alpha   90.00
_cell.angle_beta   90.00
_cell.angle_gamma   90.00
#
_symmetry.space_group_name_H-M   'P 1'
#
loop_
_entity.id
_entity.type
_entity.pdbx_description
1 polymer ?
#
loop_
_entity_poly.entity_id
_entity_poly.type
_entity_poly.pdbx_seq_one_letter_code
_entity_poly.pdbx_strand_id
1 'polypeptide(L)'
;MTTHHIDNINVTAFDEMPTPEEIHARLPLSEKAAKTVTHGRHLLRNILDRKDHRLFVVVGPCSIHDPVAGLDYARRLKALSEEVGDTLQLIMRVYFEKPRTTVGWKGYINDPFMDDSFRIDIGMAKAREFLLQVAELGVPTGTEALDPNSPQYYGDLITWTAIGARTTESQTHREMSSGLST
;
A
#
# COMPACT_ATOMS: atom_id res chain seq x y z
N MET A 1 -32.81 18.96 31.04
CA MET A 1 -32.89 18.25 29.74
C MET A 1 -32.19 16.92 29.91
N THR A 2 -32.91 15.81 29.77
CA THR A 2 -32.31 14.46 29.70
C THR A 2 -31.64 14.31 28.34
N THR A 3 -30.31 14.25 28.33
CA THR A 3 -29.53 13.93 27.15
C THR A 3 -29.78 12.45 26.80
N HIS A 4 -30.44 12.20 25.68
CA HIS A 4 -30.59 10.83 25.18
C HIS A 4 -29.24 10.35 24.67
N HIS A 5 -28.74 9.25 25.22
CA HIS A 5 -27.47 8.66 24.83
C HIS A 5 -27.64 7.81 23.56
N ILE A 6 -27.88 8.48 22.43
CA ILE A 6 -28.16 7.86 21.12
C ILE A 6 -26.93 7.79 20.21
N ASP A 7 -25.89 8.55 20.52
CA ASP A 7 -24.66 8.63 19.73
C ASP A 7 -23.55 7.76 20.34
N ASN A 8 -22.71 7.17 19.49
CA ASN A 8 -21.48 6.45 19.87
C ASN A 8 -21.65 5.32 20.90
N ILE A 9 -22.85 4.74 21.02
CA ILE A 9 -23.18 3.69 22.00
C ILE A 9 -22.19 2.50 21.93
N ASN A 10 -21.71 2.17 20.73
CA ASN A 10 -20.79 1.05 20.48
C ASN A 10 -19.36 1.50 20.14
N VAL A 11 -18.98 2.73 20.48
CA VAL A 11 -17.62 3.24 20.26
C VAL A 11 -16.85 3.23 21.58
N THR A 12 -15.72 2.53 21.61
CA THR A 12 -14.88 2.43 22.81
C THR A 12 -13.98 3.66 22.99
N ALA A 13 -13.41 4.17 21.90
CA ALA A 13 -12.50 5.32 21.92
C ALA A 13 -12.42 5.97 20.53
N PHE A 14 -11.92 7.20 20.50
CA PHE A 14 -11.48 7.89 19.30
C PHE A 14 -10.04 8.35 19.55
N ASP A 15 -9.16 8.03 18.61
CA ASP A 15 -7.78 8.49 18.61
C ASP A 15 -7.56 9.40 17.40
N GLU A 16 -6.75 10.44 17.58
CA GLU A 16 -6.42 11.36 16.50
C GLU A 16 -5.43 10.71 15.52
N MET A 17 -5.74 10.81 14.22
CA MET A 17 -4.83 10.43 13.16
C MET A 17 -4.17 11.67 12.58
N PRO A 18 -2.84 11.68 12.40
CA PRO A 18 -2.20 12.76 11.67
C PRO A 18 -2.74 12.84 10.25
N THR A 19 -2.77 14.04 9.67
CA THR A 19 -3.30 14.22 8.31
C THR A 19 -2.35 13.62 7.26
N PRO A 20 -2.85 13.29 6.06
CA PRO A 20 -1.99 12.90 4.94
C PRO A 20 -0.87 13.91 4.66
N GLU A 21 -1.17 15.22 4.72
CA GLU A 21 -0.20 16.29 4.51
C GLU A 21 0.92 16.27 5.56
N GLU A 22 0.58 16.08 6.83
CA GLU A 22 1.59 15.98 7.90
C GLU A 22 2.49 14.75 7.74
N ILE A 23 1.93 13.62 7.28
CA ILE A 23 2.70 12.40 7.02
C ILE A 23 3.60 12.60 5.79
N HIS A 24 3.11 13.23 4.73
CA HIS A 24 3.90 13.54 3.53
C HIS A 24 5.01 14.54 3.83
N ALA A 25 4.76 15.54 4.67
CA ALA A 25 5.78 16.51 5.09
C ALA A 25 6.91 15.85 5.89
N ARG A 26 6.59 14.88 6.75
CA ARG A 26 7.57 14.10 7.52
C ARG A 26 8.34 13.12 6.64
N LEU A 27 7.69 12.54 5.63
CA LEU A 27 8.22 11.50 4.75
C LEU A 27 8.01 11.92 3.28
N PRO A 28 8.77 12.91 2.79
CA PRO A 28 8.56 13.46 1.47
C PRO A 28 8.92 12.46 0.38
N LEU A 29 8.19 12.52 -0.74
CA LEU A 29 8.50 11.75 -1.93
C LEU A 29 9.82 12.22 -2.54
N SER A 30 10.82 11.35 -2.58
CA SER A 30 12.10 11.66 -3.24
C SER A 30 11.96 11.60 -4.76
N GLU A 31 12.81 12.33 -5.49
CA GLU A 31 12.80 12.30 -6.96
C GLU A 31 13.01 10.89 -7.52
N LYS A 32 13.85 10.08 -6.85
CA LYS A 32 14.13 8.71 -7.26
C LYS A 32 12.89 7.82 -7.07
N ALA A 33 12.20 7.94 -5.94
CA ALA A 33 10.95 7.24 -5.72
C ALA A 33 9.88 7.66 -6.74
N ALA A 34 9.73 8.97 -6.99
CA ALA A 34 8.80 9.50 -8.00
C ALA A 34 9.08 8.95 -9.40
N LYS A 35 10.35 8.91 -9.83
CA LYS A 35 10.77 8.32 -11.11
C LYS A 35 10.44 6.84 -11.19
N THR A 36 10.70 6.07 -10.12
CA THR A 36 10.38 4.63 -10.07
C THR A 36 8.89 4.37 -10.23
N VAL A 37 8.05 5.09 -9.48
CA VAL A 37 6.60 4.92 -9.53
C VAL A 37 6.04 5.34 -10.90
N THR A 38 6.43 6.52 -11.39
CA THR A 38 5.93 7.04 -12.68
C THR A 38 6.37 6.17 -13.86
N HIS A 39 7.63 5.72 -13.88
CA HIS A 39 8.12 4.77 -14.87
C HIS A 39 7.38 3.44 -14.80
N GLY A 40 7.19 2.89 -13.59
CA GLY A 40 6.45 1.65 -13.39
C GLY A 40 5.01 1.73 -13.91
N ARG A 41 4.30 2.83 -13.61
CA ARG A 41 2.93 3.07 -14.09
C ARG A 41 2.87 3.19 -15.62
N HIS A 42 3.82 3.91 -16.21
CA HIS A 42 3.90 4.06 -17.67
C HIS A 42 4.15 2.71 -18.37
N LEU A 43 5.10 1.91 -17.89
CA LEU A 43 5.36 0.58 -18.43
C LEU A 43 4.14 -0.33 -18.31
N LEU A 44 3.49 -0.32 -17.14
CA LEU A 44 2.31 -1.15 -16.90
C LEU A 44 1.18 -0.79 -17.88
N ARG A 45 0.93 0.50 -18.11
CA ARG A 45 -0.06 0.96 -19.10
C ARG A 45 0.30 0.51 -20.51
N ASN A 46 1.58 0.56 -20.90
CA ASN A 46 2.01 0.07 -22.21
C ASN A 46 1.82 -1.44 -22.36
N ILE A 47 2.07 -2.24 -21.31
CA ILE A 47 1.80 -3.68 -21.31
C ILE A 47 0.30 -3.94 -21.47
N LEU A 48 -0.55 -3.24 -20.69
CA LEU A 48 -2.01 -3.38 -20.77
C LEU A 48 -2.55 -2.96 -22.15
N ASP A 49 -1.98 -1.91 -22.74
CA ASP A 49 -2.28 -1.44 -24.10
C ASP A 49 -1.66 -2.32 -25.21
N ARG A 50 -0.91 -3.37 -24.86
CA ARG A 50 -0.17 -4.24 -25.79
C ARG A 50 0.86 -3.50 -26.66
N LYS A 51 1.34 -2.34 -26.21
CA LYS A 51 2.45 -1.58 -26.82
C LYS A 51 3.82 -2.07 -26.34
N ASP A 52 3.84 -2.75 -25.20
CA ASP A 52 4.99 -3.45 -24.65
C ASP A 52 4.65 -4.95 -24.58
N HIS A 53 5.56 -5.80 -25.04
CA HIS A 53 5.34 -7.24 -25.18
C HIS A 53 5.56 -8.01 -23.88
N ARG A 54 6.16 -7.36 -22.88
CA ARG A 54 6.50 -7.99 -21.59
C ARG A 54 5.25 -8.33 -20.79
N LEU A 55 5.39 -9.27 -19.86
CA LEU A 55 4.38 -9.56 -18.86
C LEU A 55 4.71 -8.82 -17.57
N PHE A 56 3.71 -8.22 -16.91
CA PHE A 56 3.90 -7.72 -15.55
C PHE A 56 3.62 -8.83 -14.54
N VAL A 57 4.43 -8.89 -13.47
CA VAL A 57 4.32 -9.90 -12.41
C VAL A 57 4.30 -9.21 -11.06
N VAL A 58 3.17 -9.34 -10.35
CA VAL A 58 3.04 -8.88 -8.97
C VAL A 58 3.45 -10.00 -8.02
N VAL A 59 4.59 -9.88 -7.36
CA VAL A 59 5.18 -10.96 -6.56
C VAL A 59 5.82 -10.43 -5.28
N GLY A 60 5.65 -11.16 -4.18
CA GLY A 60 6.17 -10.78 -2.87
C GLY A 60 5.43 -11.46 -1.72
N PRO A 61 5.75 -11.09 -0.48
CA PRO A 61 5.10 -11.63 0.71
C PRO A 61 3.58 -11.49 0.69
N CYS A 62 2.88 -12.38 1.40
CA CYS A 62 1.42 -12.28 1.51
C CYS A 62 0.99 -10.99 2.21
N SER A 63 1.73 -10.59 3.26
CA SER A 63 1.64 -9.33 3.98
C SER A 63 3.00 -8.96 4.58
N ILE A 64 3.34 -7.67 4.59
CA ILE A 64 4.52 -7.13 5.29
C ILE A 64 4.22 -7.04 6.78
N HIS A 65 5.16 -7.50 7.61
CA HIS A 65 5.12 -7.40 9.08
C HIS A 65 6.48 -7.00 9.66
N ASP A 66 7.57 -7.32 8.94
CA ASP A 66 8.94 -6.91 9.24
C ASP A 66 9.51 -6.13 8.04
N PRO A 67 9.74 -4.80 8.17
CA PRO A 67 10.39 -3.99 7.13
C PRO A 67 11.80 -4.44 6.79
N VAL A 68 12.56 -5.00 7.73
CA VAL A 68 13.96 -5.39 7.50
C VAL A 68 13.99 -6.56 6.51
N ALA A 69 13.22 -7.61 6.77
CA ALA A 69 13.03 -8.72 5.83
C ALA A 69 12.39 -8.25 4.50
N GLY A 70 11.44 -7.31 4.56
CA GLY A 70 10.83 -6.73 3.36
C GLY A 70 11.84 -6.03 2.45
N LEU A 71 12.77 -5.27 3.01
CA LEU A 71 13.82 -4.59 2.24
C LEU A 71 14.88 -5.56 1.73
N ASP A 72 15.22 -6.61 2.46
CA ASP A 72 16.07 -7.69 1.94
C ASP A 72 15.44 -8.33 0.69
N TYR A 73 14.14 -8.65 0.77
CA TYR A 73 13.37 -9.15 -0.38
C TYR A 73 13.39 -8.15 -1.55
N ALA A 74 13.16 -6.86 -1.29
CA ALA A 74 13.16 -5.83 -2.31
C ALA A 74 14.51 -5.73 -3.04
N ARG A 75 15.63 -5.81 -2.32
CA ARG A 75 16.99 -5.80 -2.93
C ARG A 75 17.22 -7.01 -3.84
N ARG A 76 16.78 -8.20 -3.42
CA ARG A 76 16.87 -9.41 -4.25
C ARG A 76 15.97 -9.31 -5.49
N LEU A 77 14.76 -8.79 -5.32
CA LEU A 77 13.83 -8.58 -6.43
C LEU A 77 14.39 -7.53 -7.41
N LYS A 78 15.08 -6.51 -6.91
CA LYS A 78 15.75 -5.51 -7.76
C LYS A 78 16.82 -6.15 -8.64
N ALA A 79 17.69 -6.99 -8.06
CA ALA A 79 18.70 -7.72 -8.84
C ALA A 79 18.04 -8.61 -9.90
N LEU A 80 17.03 -9.39 -9.53
CA LEU A 80 16.30 -10.23 -10.48
C LEU A 80 15.63 -9.40 -11.59
N SER A 81 15.07 -8.24 -11.26
CA SER A 81 14.40 -7.36 -12.24
C SER A 81 15.33 -6.87 -13.35
N GLU A 82 16.64 -6.77 -13.06
CA GLU A 82 17.65 -6.40 -14.05
C GLU A 82 17.96 -7.58 -14.98
N GLU A 83 17.96 -8.81 -14.47
CA GLU A 83 18.20 -10.03 -15.26
C GLU A 83 17.04 -10.37 -16.20
N VAL A 84 15.79 -10.14 -15.78
CA VAL A 84 14.59 -10.54 -16.54
C VAL A 84 13.89 -9.37 -17.26
N GLY A 85 14.42 -8.15 -17.13
CA GLY A 85 13.74 -6.91 -17.52
C GLY A 85 13.32 -6.80 -18.99
N ASP A 86 13.97 -7.56 -19.88
CA ASP A 86 13.62 -7.64 -21.30
C ASP A 86 12.31 -8.41 -21.55
N THR A 87 11.88 -9.24 -20.60
CA THR A 87 10.70 -10.13 -20.73
C THR A 87 9.62 -9.87 -19.68
N LEU A 88 10.01 -9.45 -18.48
CA LEU A 88 9.10 -9.26 -17.34
C LEU A 88 9.25 -7.88 -16.72
N GLN A 89 8.12 -7.26 -16.38
CA GLN A 89 8.06 -6.14 -15.44
C GLN A 89 7.70 -6.67 -14.05
N LEU A 90 8.68 -6.75 -13.15
CA LEU A 90 8.43 -7.16 -11.77
C LEU A 90 7.89 -6.00 -10.93
N ILE A 91 6.82 -6.25 -10.18
CA ILE A 91 6.22 -5.33 -9.22
C ILE A 91 6.20 -6.04 -7.85
N MET A 92 6.81 -5.43 -6.84
CA MET A 92 6.82 -6.01 -5.51
C MET A 92 5.42 -5.95 -4.90
N ARG A 93 4.90 -7.11 -4.47
CA ARG A 93 3.67 -7.17 -3.67
C ARG A 93 3.97 -6.64 -2.26
N VAL A 94 3.35 -5.50 -1.92
CA VAL A 94 3.45 -4.81 -0.62
C VAL A 94 2.04 -4.62 -0.06
N TYR A 95 1.55 -5.65 0.61
CA TYR A 95 0.25 -5.63 1.29
C TYR A 95 0.51 -5.48 2.79
N PHE A 96 -0.12 -4.53 3.45
CA PHE A 96 0.08 -4.35 4.89
C PHE A 96 -0.88 -5.18 5.73
N GLU A 97 -2.00 -5.61 5.12
CA GLU A 97 -3.07 -6.28 5.84
C GLU A 97 -3.64 -7.42 5.01
N LYS A 98 -4.34 -8.33 5.69
CA LYS A 98 -5.10 -9.39 5.06
C LYS A 98 -6.50 -9.37 5.67
N PRO A 99 -7.57 -9.12 4.89
CA PRO A 99 -8.93 -9.21 5.39
C PRO A 99 -9.25 -10.61 5.94
N ARG A 100 -9.80 -10.68 7.16
CA ARG A 100 -10.16 -11.94 7.85
C ARG A 100 -11.55 -11.86 8.44
N THR A 101 -12.24 -13.00 8.46
CA THR A 101 -13.51 -13.19 9.17
C THR A 101 -13.31 -13.67 10.62
N THR A 102 -12.12 -14.21 10.93
CA THR A 102 -11.73 -14.65 12.27
C THR A 102 -10.83 -13.62 12.95
N VAL A 103 -10.79 -13.64 14.28
CA VAL A 103 -9.85 -12.82 15.08
C VAL A 103 -8.40 -13.22 14.75
N GLY A 104 -7.51 -12.23 14.75
CA GLY A 104 -6.09 -12.37 14.47
C GLY A 104 -5.48 -11.00 14.15
N TRP A 105 -4.16 -10.99 13.93
CA TRP A 105 -3.39 -9.78 13.64
C TRP A 105 -4.01 -8.99 12.48
N LYS A 106 -4.17 -7.67 12.70
CA LYS A 106 -4.86 -6.75 11.80
C LYS A 106 -3.98 -6.12 10.73
N GLY A 107 -2.69 -6.46 10.71
CA GLY A 107 -1.74 -5.98 9.72
C GLY A 107 -0.87 -4.85 10.23
N TYR A 108 0.13 -4.50 9.43
CA TYR A 108 1.25 -3.66 9.85
C TYR A 108 0.89 -2.18 10.02
N ILE A 109 -0.13 -1.69 9.30
CA ILE A 109 -0.66 -0.35 9.52
C ILE A 109 -1.47 -0.34 10.82
N ASN A 110 -2.43 -1.25 10.97
CA ASN A 110 -3.30 -1.26 12.14
C ASN A 110 -2.57 -1.60 13.45
N ASP A 111 -1.68 -2.58 13.45
CA ASP A 111 -0.98 -3.08 14.64
C ASP A 111 0.51 -3.31 14.34
N PRO A 112 1.32 -2.23 14.24
CA PRO A 112 2.71 -2.29 13.81
C PRO A 112 3.66 -2.98 14.79
N PHE A 113 3.23 -3.17 16.04
CA PHE A 113 4.02 -3.81 17.10
C PHE A 113 3.61 -5.25 17.37
N MET A 114 2.53 -5.73 16.74
CA MET A 114 1.99 -7.08 16.90
C MET A 114 1.65 -7.39 18.37
N ASP A 115 1.18 -6.39 19.09
CA ASP A 115 0.89 -6.42 20.53
C ASP A 115 -0.51 -5.91 20.88
N ASP A 116 -1.40 -5.80 19.88
CA ASP A 116 -2.76 -5.28 20.00
C ASP A 116 -2.84 -3.83 20.53
N SER A 117 -1.76 -3.04 20.43
CA SER A 117 -1.75 -1.63 20.83
C SER A 117 -2.47 -0.69 19.85
N PHE A 118 -2.76 -1.15 18.63
CA PHE A 118 -3.46 -0.43 17.57
C PHE A 118 -2.91 0.97 17.27
N ARG A 119 -1.58 1.14 17.26
CA ARG A 119 -0.90 2.41 16.95
C ARG A 119 -0.89 2.72 15.46
N ILE A 120 -2.07 2.98 14.89
CA ILE A 120 -2.28 3.25 13.46
C ILE A 120 -1.50 4.49 12.99
N ASP A 121 -1.38 5.52 13.84
CA ASP A 121 -0.58 6.72 13.60
C ASP A 121 0.88 6.39 13.30
N ILE A 122 1.46 5.46 14.06
CA ILE A 122 2.83 4.96 13.87
C ILE A 122 2.88 4.01 12.67
N GLY A 123 1.92 3.09 12.55
CA GLY A 123 1.88 2.10 11.49
C GLY A 123 1.77 2.72 10.09
N MET A 124 0.97 3.78 9.94
CA MET A 124 0.84 4.52 8.70
C MET A 124 2.15 5.19 8.27
N ALA A 125 2.85 5.84 9.21
CA ALA A 125 4.17 6.43 8.94
C ALA A 125 5.20 5.36 8.54
N LYS A 126 5.24 4.24 9.27
CA LYS A 126 6.14 3.11 8.97
C LYS A 126 5.85 2.46 7.62
N ALA A 127 4.58 2.32 7.25
CA ALA A 127 4.17 1.79 5.95
C ALA A 127 4.63 2.70 4.80
N ARG A 128 4.46 4.02 4.94
CA ARG A 128 4.96 5.00 3.98
C ARG A 128 6.49 4.98 3.88
N GLU A 129 7.20 4.97 5.01
CA GLU A 129 8.65 4.89 5.05
C GLU A 129 9.18 3.63 4.32
N PHE A 130 8.56 2.47 4.56
CA PHE A 130 8.90 1.24 3.87
C PHE A 130 8.71 1.36 2.35
N LEU A 131 7.56 1.90 1.90
CA LEU A 131 7.29 2.12 0.48
C LEU A 131 8.28 3.09 -0.18
N LEU A 132 8.66 4.17 0.52
CA LEU A 132 9.70 5.10 0.07
C LEU A 132 11.02 4.36 -0.16
N GLN A 133 11.48 3.60 0.84
CA GLN A 133 12.73 2.86 0.77
C GLN A 133 12.72 1.84 -0.39
N VAL A 134 11.62 1.12 -0.61
CA VAL A 134 11.48 0.19 -1.75
C VAL A 134 11.52 0.93 -3.08
N ALA A 135 10.80 2.05 -3.21
CA ALA A 135 10.81 2.87 -4.42
C ALA A 135 12.20 3.50 -4.68
N GLU A 136 12.95 3.85 -3.63
CA GLU A 136 14.32 4.33 -3.72
C GLU A 136 15.33 3.25 -4.11
N LEU A 137 15.01 1.96 -3.91
CA LEU A 137 15.76 0.86 -4.51
C LEU A 137 15.49 0.71 -6.01
N GLY A 138 14.51 1.44 -6.56
CA GLY A 138 14.11 1.34 -7.96
C GLY A 138 13.11 0.22 -8.23
N VAL A 139 12.40 -0.24 -7.20
CA VAL A 139 11.43 -1.34 -7.30
C VAL A 139 10.00 -0.76 -7.25
N PRO A 140 9.17 -0.93 -8.29
CA PRO A 140 7.78 -0.52 -8.23
C PRO A 140 7.00 -1.44 -7.29
N THR A 141 6.01 -0.88 -6.59
CA THR A 141 5.20 -1.62 -5.61
C THR A 141 3.75 -1.76 -6.03
N GLY A 142 3.11 -2.84 -5.59
CA GLY A 142 1.69 -3.08 -5.75
C GLY A 142 1.03 -3.45 -4.43
N THR A 143 -0.15 -2.89 -4.18
CA THR A 143 -0.88 -3.08 -2.91
C THR A 143 -2.35 -3.45 -3.16
N GLU A 144 -3.14 -3.61 -2.09
CA GLU A 144 -4.60 -3.77 -2.13
C GLU A 144 -5.25 -2.58 -1.41
N ALA A 145 -6.26 -1.98 -2.03
CA ALA A 145 -7.01 -0.89 -1.40
C ALA A 145 -8.22 -1.47 -0.63
N LEU A 146 -8.10 -1.46 0.70
CA LEU A 146 -9.11 -2.00 1.63
C LEU A 146 -10.10 -0.94 2.14
N ASP A 147 -9.72 0.33 2.05
CA ASP A 147 -10.50 1.48 2.51
C ASP A 147 -10.15 2.72 1.66
N PRO A 148 -11.02 3.75 1.62
CA PRO A 148 -10.82 4.94 0.80
C PRO A 148 -9.84 5.97 1.38
N ASN A 149 -9.39 5.81 2.63
CA ASN A 149 -8.55 6.78 3.33
C ASN A 149 -7.06 6.48 3.14
N SER A 150 -6.66 5.22 3.26
CA SER A 150 -5.27 4.77 3.15
C SER A 150 -4.55 5.25 1.89
N PRO A 151 -5.18 5.28 0.68
CA PRO A 151 -4.55 5.83 -0.52
C PRO A 151 -4.08 7.29 -0.41
N GLN A 152 -4.68 8.11 0.46
CA GLN A 152 -4.23 9.50 0.66
C GLN A 152 -2.85 9.56 1.32
N TYR A 153 -2.47 8.57 2.12
CA TYR A 153 -1.22 8.58 2.89
C TYR A 153 -0.02 8.07 2.11
N TYR A 154 -0.21 7.12 1.19
CA TYR A 154 0.90 6.47 0.49
C TYR A 154 0.62 6.13 -0.98
N GLY A 155 -0.53 6.55 -1.54
CA GLY A 155 -0.92 6.22 -2.93
C GLY A 155 0.04 6.77 -3.99
N ASP A 156 0.80 7.82 -3.67
CA ASP A 156 1.89 8.37 -4.50
C ASP A 156 3.07 7.40 -4.67
N LEU A 157 3.16 6.35 -3.86
CA LEU A 157 4.22 5.34 -3.88
C LEU A 157 3.81 4.01 -4.54
N ILE A 158 2.56 3.90 -5.01
CA ILE A 158 1.99 2.66 -5.55
C ILE A 158 1.98 2.68 -7.08
N THR A 159 2.49 1.63 -7.71
CA THR A 159 2.44 1.45 -9.17
C THR A 159 1.20 0.69 -9.63
N TRP A 160 0.71 -0.27 -8.84
CA TRP A 160 -0.46 -1.08 -9.17
C TRP A 160 -1.33 -1.32 -7.92
N THR A 161 -2.64 -1.25 -8.08
CA THR A 161 -3.58 -1.50 -6.97
C THR A 161 -4.54 -2.64 -7.30
N ALA A 162 -4.72 -3.55 -6.35
CA ALA A 162 -5.78 -4.55 -6.38
C ALA A 162 -7.04 -4.04 -5.66
N ILE A 163 -8.20 -4.41 -6.19
CA ILE A 163 -9.45 -4.48 -5.44
C ILE A 163 -9.73 -5.95 -5.16
N GLY A 164 -9.84 -6.31 -3.89
CA GLY A 164 -10.02 -7.69 -3.45
C GLY A 164 -11.32 -8.32 -3.90
N ALA A 165 -11.36 -9.65 -3.95
CA ALA A 165 -12.56 -10.40 -4.33
C ALA A 165 -13.77 -10.12 -3.42
N ARG A 166 -13.54 -9.74 -2.15
CA ARG A 166 -14.61 -9.40 -1.19
C ARG A 166 -15.14 -7.97 -1.35
N THR A 167 -14.45 -7.11 -2.10
CA THR A 167 -14.78 -5.69 -2.24
C THR A 167 -14.99 -5.27 -3.68
N THR A 168 -14.73 -6.13 -4.67
CA THR A 168 -14.92 -5.82 -6.11
C THR A 168 -16.37 -5.47 -6.48
N GLU A 169 -17.35 -5.88 -5.69
CA GLU A 169 -18.77 -5.54 -5.88
C GLU A 169 -19.22 -4.32 -5.05
N SER A 170 -18.37 -3.84 -4.14
CA SER A 170 -18.64 -2.63 -3.37
C SER A 170 -18.56 -1.39 -4.26
N GLN A 171 -19.65 -0.62 -4.34
CA GLN A 171 -19.69 0.62 -5.09
C GLN A 171 -18.62 1.61 -4.65
N THR A 172 -18.43 1.81 -3.33
CA THR A 172 -17.40 2.71 -2.78
C THR A 172 -15.99 2.32 -3.25
N HIS A 173 -15.70 1.02 -3.35
CA HIS A 173 -14.40 0.55 -3.85
C HIS A 173 -14.25 0.78 -5.36
N ARG A 174 -15.33 0.67 -6.14
CA ARG A 174 -15.33 0.98 -7.57
C ARG A 174 -15.14 2.49 -7.82
N GLU A 175 -15.83 3.32 -7.04
CA GLU A 175 -15.70 4.77 -7.08
C GLU A 175 -14.27 5.20 -6.71
N MET A 176 -13.73 4.67 -5.62
CA MET A 176 -12.31 4.85 -5.27
C MET A 176 -11.39 4.43 -6.42
N SER A 177 -11.62 3.24 -7.00
CA SER A 177 -10.79 2.72 -8.09
C SER A 177 -10.77 3.63 -9.33
N SER A 178 -11.83 4.42 -9.57
CA SER A 178 -11.87 5.38 -10.68
C SER A 178 -10.95 6.60 -10.48
N GLY A 179 -10.56 6.89 -9.22
CA GLY A 179 -9.69 8.00 -8.87
C GLY A 179 -8.25 7.59 -8.52
N LEU A 180 -7.94 6.29 -8.49
CA LEU A 180 -6.58 5.82 -8.21
C LEU A 180 -5.63 6.17 -9.36
N SER A 181 -4.48 6.74 -9.02
CA SER A 181 -3.47 7.17 -10.01
C SER A 181 -2.57 6.04 -10.53
N THR A 182 -2.86 4.79 -10.16
CA THR A 182 -2.03 3.61 -10.40
C THR A 182 -2.26 3.05 -11.80
#